data_AF-F4XR83-F1
#
_entry.id   AF-F4XR83-F1
#
_cell.length_a   1.000
_cell.length_b   1.000
_cell.length_c   1.000
_cell.angle_alpha   90.00
_cell.angle_beta   90.00
_cell.angle_gamma   90.00
#
_symmetry.space_group_name_H-M   'P 1'
#
loop_
_entity.id
_entity.type
_entity.pdbx_description
1 polymer ?
#
loop_
_entity_poly.entity_id
_entity_poly.type
_entity_poly.pdbx_seq_one_letter_code
_entity_poly.pdbx_strand_id
1 'polypeptide(L)'
;MAVPNPPLDMLPKNLPMPPSYDTPEQQRNYLKKKLTGAFRIFGKFGFSEGVAGHITVRDPEMSDHFWVNPFGMSFNIITPDDLLLVNHEGEVVEGKYPVNLAAFAIHSQVHAARPDVLAAAHAHSVYGKSFSCLGEKLAPITQDACAFYEDHGLFDDYSG
;
A
#
# COMPACT_ATOMS: atom_id res chain seq x y z
N MET A 1 20.60 14.89 -8.07
CA MET A 1 21.26 13.90 -7.19
C MET A 1 20.56 13.94 -5.84
N ALA A 2 19.53 13.12 -5.68
CA ALA A 2 18.94 12.82 -4.38
C ALA A 2 20.05 12.43 -3.37
N VAL A 3 19.98 12.99 -2.16
CA VAL A 3 20.84 12.56 -1.07
C VAL A 3 20.38 11.15 -0.70
N PRO A 4 21.24 10.12 -0.81
CA PRO A 4 20.83 8.77 -0.43
C PRO A 4 20.44 8.76 1.04
N ASN A 5 19.38 8.02 1.37
CA ASN A 5 19.01 7.80 2.76
C ASN A 5 20.23 7.28 3.53
N PRO A 6 20.49 7.79 4.75
CA PRO A 6 21.57 7.28 5.57
C PRO A 6 21.40 5.77 5.77
N PRO A 7 22.48 4.98 5.74
CA PRO A 7 22.37 3.55 5.96
C PRO A 7 21.80 3.29 7.35
N LEU A 8 21.06 2.18 7.49
CA LEU A 8 20.26 1.88 8.69
C LEU A 8 21.10 1.83 9.98
N ASP A 9 22.40 1.57 9.88
CA ASP A 9 23.36 1.54 10.97
C ASP A 9 23.74 2.95 11.49
N MET A 10 23.53 4.00 10.69
CA MET A 10 23.68 5.41 11.08
C MET A 10 22.44 5.98 11.77
N LEU A 11 21.32 5.26 11.73
CA LEU A 11 20.10 5.68 12.39
C LEU A 11 20.21 5.53 13.92
N PRO A 12 19.60 6.43 14.72
CA PRO A 12 19.55 6.28 16.17
C PRO A 12 19.05 4.89 16.60
N LYS A 13 19.83 4.20 17.45
CA LYS A 13 19.51 2.83 17.91
C LYS A 13 18.19 2.70 18.67
N ASN A 14 17.63 3.81 19.13
CA ASN A 14 16.35 3.89 19.82
C ASN A 14 15.17 4.18 18.86
N LEU A 15 15.38 4.16 17.55
CA LEU A 15 14.29 4.27 16.60
C LEU A 15 13.39 3.03 16.67
N PRO A 16 12.06 3.21 16.64
CA PRO A 16 11.13 2.10 16.60
C PRO A 16 11.26 1.36 15.26
N MET A 17 11.79 0.14 15.31
CA MET A 17 11.87 -0.75 14.16
C MET A 17 10.69 -1.74 14.17
N PRO A 18 10.30 -2.30 13.02
CA PRO A 18 9.39 -3.45 12.99
C PRO A 18 9.97 -4.58 13.88
N PRO A 19 9.13 -5.26 14.69
CA PRO A 19 9.62 -6.35 15.50
C PRO A 19 10.01 -7.55 14.64
N SER A 20 10.90 -8.40 15.15
CA SER A 20 11.15 -9.73 14.59
C SER A 20 10.07 -10.72 15.02
N TYR A 21 9.84 -11.77 14.23
CA TYR A 21 8.86 -12.81 14.53
C TYR A 21 9.51 -14.19 14.44
N ASP A 22 9.08 -15.11 15.30
CA ASP A 22 9.60 -16.47 15.33
C ASP A 22 8.93 -17.35 14.28
N THR A 23 7.69 -17.02 13.88
CA THR A 23 6.91 -17.79 12.90
C THR A 23 6.25 -16.91 11.83
N PRO A 24 6.02 -17.44 10.61
CA PRO A 24 5.27 -16.73 9.57
C PRO A 24 3.86 -16.32 10.01
N GLU A 25 3.20 -17.15 10.83
CA GLU A 25 1.86 -16.85 11.37
C GLU A 25 1.86 -15.60 12.27
N GLN A 26 2.87 -15.46 13.14
CA GLN A 26 3.02 -14.27 13.98
C GLN A 26 3.23 -13.01 13.13
N GLN A 27 4.09 -13.09 12.12
CA GLN A 27 4.34 -12.01 11.19
C GLN A 27 3.08 -11.65 10.39
N ARG A 28 2.35 -12.64 9.87
CA ARG A 28 1.09 -12.48 9.15
C ARG A 28 0.05 -11.74 10.00
N ASN A 29 -0.15 -12.19 11.23
CA ASN A 29 -1.08 -11.55 12.16
C ASN A 29 -0.71 -10.09 12.45
N TYR A 30 0.58 -9.79 12.56
CA TYR A 30 1.04 -8.41 12.69
C TYR A 30 0.78 -7.58 11.43
N LEU A 31 1.11 -8.11 10.25
CA LEU A 31 0.93 -7.41 8.98
C LEU A 31 -0.55 -7.12 8.70
N LYS A 32 -1.45 -8.08 8.95
CA LYS A 32 -2.91 -7.88 8.88
C LYS A 32 -3.37 -6.75 9.81
N LYS A 33 -2.87 -6.70 11.04
CA LYS A 33 -3.17 -5.61 11.99
C LYS A 33 -2.64 -4.26 11.48
N LYS A 34 -1.40 -4.20 10.97
CA LYS A 34 -0.84 -2.96 10.39
C LYS A 34 -1.61 -2.49 9.16
N LEU A 35 -2.00 -3.42 8.28
CA LEU A 35 -2.78 -3.13 7.09
C LEU A 35 -4.13 -2.50 7.46
N THR A 36 -4.86 -3.08 8.41
CA THR A 36 -6.13 -2.50 8.88
C THR A 36 -5.93 -1.14 9.54
N GLY A 37 -4.83 -0.96 10.30
CA GLY A 37 -4.42 0.35 10.82
C GLY A 37 -4.18 1.39 9.71
N ALA A 38 -3.51 1.00 8.61
CA ALA A 38 -3.28 1.87 7.46
C ALA A 38 -4.60 2.28 6.79
N PHE A 39 -5.54 1.36 6.61
CA PHE A 39 -6.89 1.69 6.14
C PHE A 39 -7.61 2.66 7.09
N ARG A 40 -7.55 2.44 8.40
CA ARG A 40 -8.19 3.36 9.36
C ARG A 40 -7.56 4.75 9.34
N ILE A 41 -6.26 4.86 9.06
CA ILE A 41 -5.59 6.13 8.79
C ILE A 41 -6.14 6.77 7.51
N PHE A 42 -6.22 6.01 6.40
CA PHE A 42 -6.80 6.51 5.13
C PHE A 42 -8.25 6.99 5.31
N GLY A 43 -9.08 6.22 6.01
CA GLY A 43 -10.46 6.57 6.32
C GLY A 43 -10.55 7.84 7.18
N LYS A 44 -9.73 7.94 8.23
CA LYS A 44 -9.68 9.13 9.10
C LYS A 44 -9.30 10.41 8.34
N PHE A 45 -8.37 10.33 7.39
CA PHE A 45 -7.92 11.47 6.60
C PHE A 45 -8.72 11.68 5.31
N GLY A 46 -9.78 10.90 5.06
CA GLY A 46 -10.64 11.06 3.90
C GLY A 46 -9.97 10.70 2.57
N PHE A 47 -9.05 9.73 2.57
CA PHE A 47 -8.36 9.27 1.35
C PHE A 47 -9.17 8.23 0.54
N SER A 48 -10.28 7.73 1.10
CA SER A 48 -11.25 6.90 0.39
C SER A 48 -12.19 7.78 -0.44
N GLU A 49 -12.49 7.38 -1.68
CA GLU A 49 -13.54 7.98 -2.50
C GLU A 49 -14.55 6.91 -2.91
N GLY A 50 -15.74 6.92 -2.30
CA GLY A 50 -16.73 5.86 -2.53
C GLY A 50 -16.15 4.48 -2.19
N VAL A 51 -16.05 3.62 -3.20
CA VAL A 51 -15.49 2.25 -3.09
C VAL A 51 -14.06 2.13 -3.63
N ALA A 52 -13.45 3.24 -4.04
CA ALA A 52 -12.11 3.27 -4.62
C ALA A 52 -11.02 3.27 -3.54
N GLY A 53 -9.83 2.83 -3.96
CA GLY A 53 -8.65 2.68 -3.11
C GLY A 53 -8.44 1.25 -2.62
N HIS A 54 -7.18 0.90 -2.42
CA HIS A 54 -6.75 -0.41 -1.95
C HIS A 54 -5.33 -0.33 -1.42
N ILE A 55 -5.04 -1.17 -0.42
CA ILE A 55 -3.71 -1.35 0.13
C ILE A 55 -3.47 -2.85 0.16
N THR A 56 -2.33 -3.29 -0.37
CA THR A 56 -1.91 -4.69 -0.34
C THR A 56 -0.69 -4.86 0.55
N VAL A 57 -0.58 -6.01 1.21
CA VAL A 57 0.67 -6.46 1.83
C VAL A 57 0.92 -7.93 1.48
N ARG A 58 2.14 -8.24 1.04
CA ARG A 58 2.55 -9.61 0.68
C ARG A 58 2.49 -10.52 1.91
N ASP A 59 2.02 -11.74 1.72
CA ASP A 59 2.04 -12.76 2.78
C ASP A 59 3.49 -13.18 3.09
N PRO A 60 3.85 -13.37 4.38
CA PRO A 60 5.22 -13.71 4.75
C PRO A 60 5.62 -15.16 4.45
N GLU A 61 4.67 -16.04 4.13
CA GLU A 61 4.90 -17.44 3.78
C GLU A 61 4.67 -17.70 2.29
N MET A 62 3.60 -17.13 1.75
CA MET A 62 3.20 -17.28 0.35
C MET A 62 3.58 -16.01 -0.43
N SER A 63 4.81 -15.97 -0.96
CA SER A 63 5.37 -14.75 -1.55
C SER A 63 4.61 -14.18 -2.76
N ASP A 64 3.76 -14.97 -3.40
CA ASP A 64 2.89 -14.64 -4.53
C ASP A 64 1.44 -14.29 -4.11
N HIS A 65 1.17 -14.23 -2.80
CA HIS A 65 -0.14 -13.91 -2.24
C HIS A 65 -0.12 -12.60 -1.46
N PHE A 66 -1.24 -11.90 -1.47
CA PHE A 66 -1.38 -10.56 -0.92
C PHE A 66 -2.65 -10.41 -0.09
N TRP A 67 -2.50 -9.84 1.11
CA TRP A 67 -3.61 -9.41 1.94
C TRP A 67 -4.13 -8.06 1.46
N VAL A 68 -5.45 -7.93 1.25
CA VAL A 68 -6.11 -6.72 0.73
C VAL A 68 -7.48 -6.49 1.36
N ASN A 69 -8.00 -5.26 1.30
CA ASN A 69 -9.37 -4.98 1.74
C ASN A 69 -10.43 -5.60 0.82
N PRO A 70 -11.61 -5.96 1.37
CA PRO A 70 -12.73 -6.37 0.55
C PRO A 70 -13.36 -5.19 -0.19
N PHE A 71 -13.94 -5.48 -1.35
CA PHE A 71 -14.58 -4.47 -2.19
C PHE A 71 -15.86 -3.93 -1.54
N GLY A 72 -16.01 -2.60 -1.52
CA GLY A 72 -17.20 -1.92 -1.00
C GLY A 72 -17.23 -1.73 0.53
N MET A 73 -16.24 -2.23 1.27
CA MET A 73 -16.17 -2.01 2.71
C MET A 73 -15.50 -0.67 3.04
N SER A 74 -16.08 0.07 3.98
CA SER A 74 -15.50 1.34 4.43
C SER A 74 -14.16 1.11 5.15
N PHE A 75 -13.15 1.91 4.77
CA PHE A 75 -11.82 1.88 5.41
C PHE A 75 -11.87 2.21 6.91
N ASN A 76 -12.92 2.90 7.38
CA ASN A 76 -13.09 3.27 8.78
C ASN A 76 -13.38 2.08 9.70
N ILE A 77 -13.95 0.99 9.16
CA ILE A 77 -14.46 -0.12 9.97
C ILE A 77 -13.70 -1.42 9.78
N ILE A 78 -12.85 -1.52 8.74
CA ILE A 78 -12.15 -2.76 8.42
C ILE A 78 -11.38 -3.32 9.62
N THR A 79 -11.40 -4.64 9.75
CA THR A 79 -10.71 -5.43 10.77
C THR A 79 -9.83 -6.51 10.12
N PRO A 80 -8.89 -7.12 10.86
CA PRO A 80 -8.06 -8.19 10.32
C PRO A 80 -8.85 -9.38 9.76
N ASP A 81 -10.04 -9.65 10.28
CA ASP A 81 -10.89 -10.77 9.88
C ASP A 81 -11.68 -10.48 8.60
N ASP A 82 -11.74 -9.21 8.17
CA ASP A 82 -12.39 -8.80 6.93
C ASP A 82 -11.46 -8.91 5.71
N LEU A 83 -10.13 -8.99 5.95
CA LEU A 83 -9.13 -9.01 4.89
C LEU A 83 -9.22 -10.27 4.04
N LEU A 84 -8.89 -10.12 2.76
CA LEU A 84 -8.83 -11.19 1.78
C LEU A 84 -7.37 -11.55 1.50
N LEU A 85 -7.08 -12.84 1.33
CA LEU A 85 -5.83 -13.30 0.73
C LEU A 85 -6.09 -13.58 -0.75
N VAL A 86 -5.29 -12.96 -1.61
CA VAL A 86 -5.47 -13.00 -3.07
C VAL A 86 -4.17 -13.43 -3.73
N ASN A 87 -4.21 -14.35 -4.68
CA ASN A 87 -3.03 -14.76 -5.46
C ASN A 87 -2.71 -13.73 -6.57
N HIS A 88 -1.68 -13.99 -7.37
CA HIS A 88 -1.20 -13.06 -8.38
C HIS A 88 -2.20 -12.84 -9.52
N GLU A 89 -3.02 -13.84 -9.79
CA GLU A 89 -4.08 -13.85 -10.80
C GLU A 89 -5.34 -13.10 -10.35
N GLY A 90 -5.39 -12.66 -9.08
CA GLY A 90 -6.53 -11.93 -8.52
C GLY A 90 -7.64 -12.84 -7.97
N GLU A 91 -7.35 -14.12 -7.78
CA GLU A 91 -8.27 -15.08 -7.18
C GLU A 91 -8.20 -15.01 -5.65
N VAL A 92 -9.37 -14.93 -5.01
CA VAL A 92 -9.47 -14.93 -3.54
C VAL A 92 -9.27 -16.37 -3.05
N VAL A 93 -8.17 -16.62 -2.35
CA VAL A 93 -7.86 -17.93 -1.74
C VAL A 93 -8.32 -18.04 -0.29
N GLU A 94 -8.43 -16.90 0.41
CA GLU A 94 -8.98 -16.80 1.77
C GLU A 94 -9.81 -15.53 1.93
N GLY A 95 -10.95 -15.63 2.62
CA GLY A 95 -11.84 -14.51 2.91
C GLY A 95 -13.29 -14.78 2.51
N LYS A 96 -14.18 -13.83 2.82
CA LYS A 96 -15.64 -14.00 2.66
C LYS A 96 -16.27 -13.06 1.63
N TYR A 97 -15.50 -12.13 1.11
CA TYR A 97 -15.99 -11.01 0.29
C TYR A 97 -15.25 -10.95 -1.04
N PRO A 98 -15.80 -10.27 -2.06
CA PRO A 98 -15.12 -10.09 -3.34
C PRO A 98 -13.96 -9.09 -3.23
N VAL A 99 -12.94 -9.27 -4.07
CA VAL A 99 -11.88 -8.28 -4.33
C VAL A 99 -12.28 -7.40 -5.53
N ASN A 100 -11.83 -6.14 -5.55
CA ASN A 100 -11.91 -5.31 -6.75
C ASN A 100 -10.79 -5.72 -7.72
N LEU A 101 -11.09 -6.63 -8.65
CA LEU A 101 -10.09 -7.24 -9.54
C LEU A 101 -9.36 -6.21 -10.42
N ALA A 102 -10.08 -5.22 -10.97
CA ALA A 102 -9.49 -4.20 -11.83
C ALA A 102 -8.47 -3.33 -11.07
N ALA A 103 -8.80 -2.95 -9.83
CA ALA A 103 -7.89 -2.26 -8.94
C ALA A 103 -6.68 -3.13 -8.57
N PHE A 104 -6.92 -4.38 -8.18
CA PHE A 104 -5.87 -5.31 -7.77
C PHE A 104 -4.87 -5.60 -8.90
N ALA A 105 -5.30 -5.57 -10.17
CA ALA A 105 -4.43 -5.78 -11.32
C ALA A 105 -3.20 -4.85 -11.30
N ILE A 106 -3.34 -3.61 -10.85
CA ILE A 106 -2.21 -2.66 -10.71
C ILE A 106 -1.20 -3.17 -9.68
N HIS A 107 -1.66 -3.49 -8.47
CA HIS A 107 -0.79 -3.95 -7.39
C HIS A 107 -0.14 -5.30 -7.70
N SER A 108 -0.83 -6.21 -8.42
CA SER A 108 -0.24 -7.48 -8.87
C SER A 108 1.02 -7.22 -9.70
N GLN A 109 0.95 -6.34 -10.70
CA GLN A 109 2.09 -6.03 -11.57
C GLN A 109 3.22 -5.32 -10.83
N VAL A 110 2.89 -4.41 -9.91
CA VAL A 110 3.89 -3.77 -9.03
C VAL A 110 4.63 -4.82 -8.21
N HIS A 111 3.91 -5.74 -7.55
CA HIS A 111 4.54 -6.77 -6.74
C HIS A 111 5.30 -7.83 -7.56
N ALA A 112 4.92 -8.04 -8.83
CA ALA A 112 5.64 -8.89 -9.78
C ALA A 112 6.98 -8.27 -10.17
N ALA A 113 6.95 -7.00 -10.58
CA ALA A 113 8.11 -6.25 -11.03
C ALA A 113 9.06 -5.90 -9.88
N ARG A 114 8.55 -5.83 -8.65
CA ARG A 114 9.29 -5.47 -7.44
C ARG A 114 9.11 -6.52 -6.33
N PRO A 115 9.83 -7.66 -6.40
CA PRO A 115 9.79 -8.68 -5.35
C PRO A 115 10.19 -8.14 -3.96
N ASP A 116 11.02 -7.10 -3.92
CA ASP A 116 11.45 -6.41 -2.70
C ASP A 116 10.33 -5.58 -2.04
N VAL A 117 9.29 -5.20 -2.78
CA VAL A 117 8.16 -4.43 -2.25
C VAL A 117 7.22 -5.35 -1.46
N LEU A 118 7.11 -5.05 -0.16
CA LEU A 118 6.23 -5.74 0.78
C LEU A 118 4.78 -5.24 0.71
N ALA A 119 4.57 -3.94 0.50
CA ALA A 119 3.24 -3.33 0.52
C ALA A 119 3.12 -2.22 -0.52
N ALA A 120 1.91 -2.03 -1.05
CA ALA A 120 1.56 -0.94 -1.96
C ALA A 120 0.24 -0.32 -1.51
N ALA A 121 0.09 0.99 -1.71
CA ALA A 121 -1.10 1.74 -1.32
C ALA A 121 -1.56 2.66 -2.46
N HIS A 122 -2.83 2.58 -2.79
CA HIS A 122 -3.51 3.40 -3.80
C HIS A 122 -4.74 4.07 -3.19
N ALA A 123 -4.91 5.35 -3.50
CA ALA A 123 -6.04 6.15 -3.03
C ALA A 123 -6.44 7.22 -4.05
N HIS A 124 -7.72 7.54 -4.07
CA HIS A 124 -8.26 8.69 -4.79
C HIS A 124 -8.43 9.87 -3.84
N SER A 125 -7.35 10.25 -3.15
CA SER A 125 -7.39 11.39 -2.23
C SER A 125 -7.66 12.68 -3.00
N VAL A 126 -8.38 13.62 -2.38
CA VAL A 126 -8.83 14.85 -3.05
C VAL A 126 -7.67 15.61 -3.70
N TYR A 127 -6.61 15.90 -2.95
CA TYR A 127 -5.46 16.64 -3.46
C TYR A 127 -4.60 15.83 -4.42
N GLY A 128 -4.41 14.53 -4.16
CA GLY A 128 -3.63 13.66 -5.05
C GLY A 128 -4.27 13.55 -6.42
N LYS A 129 -5.59 13.30 -6.47
CA LYS A 129 -6.36 13.25 -7.72
C LYS A 129 -6.39 14.59 -8.43
N SER A 130 -6.54 15.70 -7.70
CA SER A 130 -6.56 17.04 -8.31
C SER A 130 -5.21 17.38 -8.96
N PHE A 131 -4.10 17.05 -8.29
CA PHE A 131 -2.76 17.28 -8.81
C PHE A 131 -2.43 16.36 -10.00
N SER A 132 -2.86 15.09 -9.98
CA SER A 132 -2.58 14.15 -11.08
C SER A 132 -3.20 14.58 -12.41
N CYS A 133 -4.29 15.35 -12.38
CA CYS A 133 -4.91 15.92 -13.59
C CYS A 133 -4.01 16.93 -14.32
N LEU A 134 -2.94 17.43 -13.70
CA LEU A 134 -2.00 18.35 -14.34
C LEU A 134 -1.00 17.64 -15.26
N GLY A 135 -0.77 16.32 -15.08
CA GLY A 135 0.21 15.59 -15.87
C GLY A 135 1.66 16.03 -15.64
N GLU A 136 1.98 16.48 -14.43
CA GLU A 136 3.30 17.00 -14.07
C GLU A 136 3.86 16.30 -12.82
N LYS A 137 5.19 16.31 -12.67
CA LYS A 137 5.87 15.79 -11.48
C LYS A 137 5.76 16.76 -10.30
N LEU A 138 5.69 16.24 -9.08
CA LEU A 138 5.71 17.04 -7.85
C LEU A 138 7.00 17.89 -7.75
N ALA A 139 6.87 19.21 -7.64
CA ALA A 139 8.02 20.10 -7.51
C ALA A 139 8.62 20.07 -6.08
N PRO A 140 9.95 20.06 -5.92
CA PRO A 140 10.63 20.04 -4.61
C PRO A 140 10.69 21.44 -3.98
N ILE A 141 9.54 22.08 -3.77
CA ILE A 141 9.45 23.47 -3.29
C ILE A 141 9.26 23.60 -1.77
N THR A 142 9.13 22.48 -1.06
CA THR A 142 9.10 22.41 0.41
C THR A 142 10.03 21.30 0.89
N GLN A 143 10.49 21.40 2.14
CA GLN A 143 11.34 20.36 2.74
C GLN A 143 10.67 18.97 2.72
N ASP A 144 9.35 18.92 2.96
CA ASP A 144 8.60 17.66 2.92
C ASP A 144 8.49 17.10 1.50
N ALA A 145 8.32 17.95 0.49
CA ALA A 145 8.29 17.54 -0.91
C ALA A 145 9.63 16.98 -1.40
N CYS A 146 10.75 17.44 -0.81
CA CYS A 146 12.08 16.92 -1.13
C CYS A 146 12.24 15.43 -0.79
N ALA A 147 11.39 14.85 0.06
CA ALA A 147 11.39 13.40 0.31
C ALA A 147 11.07 12.57 -0.93
N PHE A 148 10.47 13.17 -1.98
CA PHE A 148 10.11 12.52 -3.23
C PHE A 148 10.96 13.00 -4.43
N TYR A 149 11.95 13.87 -4.20
CA TYR A 149 12.73 14.46 -5.28
C TYR A 149 13.56 13.39 -6.01
N GLU A 150 13.39 13.30 -7.33
CA GLU A 150 13.99 12.25 -8.18
C GLU A 150 13.57 10.81 -7.80
N ASP A 151 12.58 10.62 -6.92
CA ASP A 151 12.11 9.31 -6.42
C ASP A 151 10.59 9.13 -6.57
N HIS A 152 10.07 9.53 -7.73
CA HIS A 152 8.67 9.36 -8.11
C HIS A 152 8.49 9.23 -9.63
N GLY A 153 7.50 8.46 -10.05
CA GLY A 153 7.09 8.32 -11.44
C GLY A 153 5.93 9.24 -11.79
N LEU A 154 5.83 9.60 -13.07
CA LEU A 154 4.59 10.11 -13.67
C LEU A 154 4.13 9.06 -14.68
N PHE A 155 2.92 8.56 -14.50
CA PHE A 155 2.23 7.75 -15.50
C PHE A 155 1.29 8.69 -16.24
N ASP A 156 1.64 9.04 -17.48
CA ASP A 156 0.97 10.07 -18.29
C ASP A 156 -0.07 9.48 -19.27
N ASP A 157 -0.32 8.17 -19.17
CA ASP A 157 -1.38 7.47 -19.90
C ASP A 157 -2.61 7.29 -19.00
N TYR A 158 -3.81 7.59 -19.53
CA TYR A 158 -5.07 7.37 -18.83
C TYR A 158 -6.14 6.91 -19.82
N SER A 159 -6.47 5.62 -19.76
CA SER A 159 -7.46 4.99 -20.64
C SER A 159 -8.85 4.82 -20.02
N GLY A 160 -9.06 5.25 -18.77
CA GLY A 160 -10.32 5.10 -18.04
C GLY A 160 -10.17 4.46 -16.67
#